data_AF-A0A210QEI2-F1
#
_entry.id   AF-A0A210QEI2-F1
#
_cell.length_a   1.000
_cell.length_b   1.000
_cell.length_c   1.000
_cell.angle_alpha   90.00
_cell.angle_beta   90.00
_cell.angle_gamma   90.00
#
_symmetry.space_group_name_H-M   'P 1'
#
loop_
_entity.id
_entity.type
_entity.pdbx_description
1 polymer ?
#
loop_
_entity_poly.entity_id
_entity_poly.type
_entity_poly.pdbx_seq_one_letter_code
_entity_poly.pdbx_strand_id
1 'polypeptide(L)' 'MLFGYPVSLISVICLLFGYPVSLVSVSCVLFGYPVGLISVSCVLFGYPVSLISVSCVLLGYPVGLISVS' A
#
# COMPACT_ATOMS: atom_id res chain seq x y z
N MET A 1 12.17 8.02 -0.96
CA MET A 1 12.13 6.57 -1.17
C MET A 1 12.57 5.89 0.11
N LEU A 2 11.84 4.86 0.53
CA LEU A 2 12.21 4.02 1.67
C LEU A 2 12.34 2.57 1.20
N PHE A 3 13.37 1.87 1.64
CA PHE A 3 13.60 0.45 1.38
C PHE A 3 13.64 -0.27 2.71
N GLY A 4 12.83 -1.33 2.87
CA GLY A 4 12.87 -2.17 4.06
C GLY A 4 11.50 -2.59 4.58
N TYR A 5 11.47 -2.95 5.86
CA TYR A 5 10.34 -3.61 6.53
C TYR A 5 9.80 -2.72 7.66
N PRO A 6 9.10 -1.61 7.35
CA PRO A 6 8.53 -0.78 8.39
C PRO A 6 7.32 -1.49 9.02
N VAL A 7 7.25 -1.47 10.34
CA VAL A 7 6.07 -2.00 11.06
C VAL A 7 4.86 -1.09 10.84
N SER A 8 5.07 0.22 10.86
CA SER A 8 4.04 1.22 10.64
C SER A 8 4.61 2.44 9.92
N LEU A 9 3.86 2.99 8.95
CA LEU A 9 4.26 4.18 8.22
C LEU A 9 3.05 5.06 7.89
N ILE A 10 3.14 6.34 8.22
CA ILE A 10 2.14 7.36 7.89
C ILE A 10 2.83 8.43 7.04
N SER A 11 2.35 8.65 5.83
CA SER A 11 2.98 9.61 4.90
C SER A 11 1.99 10.18 3.89
N VAL A 12 2.22 11.43 3.47
CA VAL A 12 1.36 12.06 2.45
C VAL A 12 1.79 11.62 1.05
N ILE A 13 3.08 11.68 0.75
CA ILE A 13 3.64 11.20 -0.53
C ILE A 13 4.82 10.29 -0.22
N CYS A 14 4.75 9.02 -0.64
CA CYS A 14 5.85 8.09 -0.41
C CYS A 14 5.98 7.04 -1.51
N LEU A 15 7.21 6.58 -1.70
CA LEU A 15 7.57 5.52 -2.63
C LEU A 15 8.33 4.47 -1.83
N LEU A 16 7.75 3.28 -1.68
CA LEU A 16 8.22 2.24 -0.77
C LEU A 16 8.39 0.91 -1.50
N PHE A 17 9.56 0.31 -1.29
CA PHE A 17 9.89 -1.03 -1.72
C PHE A 17 10.12 -1.91 -0.48
N GLY A 18 9.26 -2.91 -0.30
CA GLY A 18 9.36 -3.84 0.83
C GLY A 18 8.01 -4.32 1.35
N TYR A 19 8.01 -4.77 2.59
CA TYR A 19 6.90 -5.51 3.19
C TYR A 19 6.44 -4.78 4.46
N PRO A 20 5.67 -3.68 4.31
CA PRO A 20 5.17 -2.96 5.47
C PRO A 20 4.08 -3.77 6.15
N VAL A 21 4.07 -3.81 7.49
CA VAL A 21 2.94 -4.43 8.20
C VAL A 21 1.71 -3.53 8.12
N SER A 22 1.88 -2.22 8.29
CA SER A 22 0.78 -1.27 8.19
C SER A 22 1.22 0.05 7.54
N LEU A 23 0.45 0.53 6.56
CA LEU A 23 0.74 1.77 5.85
C LEU A 23 -0.52 2.61 5.67
N VAL A 24 -0.44 3.89 6.04
CA VAL A 24 -1.50 4.87 5.79
C VAL A 24 -0.91 5.98 4.92
N SER A 25 -1.50 6.22 3.76
CA SER A 25 -1.00 7.26 2.88
C SER A 25 -1.99 7.94 1.96
N VAL A 26 -1.68 9.18 1.57
CA VAL A 26 -2.53 9.90 0.61
C VAL A 26 -2.14 9.54 -0.81
N SER A 27 -0.86 9.57 -1.14
CA SER A 27 -0.34 9.28 -2.48
C SER A 27 0.89 8.38 -2.41
N CYS A 28 0.77 7.10 -2.73
CA CYS A 28 1.92 6.19 -2.67
C CYS A 28 2.09 5.28 -3.88
N VAL A 29 3.34 4.92 -4.14
CA VAL A 29 3.66 3.77 -4.99
C VAL A 29 4.36 2.73 -4.12
N LEU A 30 3.79 1.53 -4.05
CA LEU A 30 4.29 0.42 -3.26
C LEU A 30 4.70 -0.73 -4.16
N PHE A 31 5.86 -1.31 -3.89
CA PHE A 31 6.30 -2.58 -4.47
C PHE A 31 6.60 -3.56 -3.34
N GLY A 32 5.78 -4.61 -3.21
CA GLY A 32 5.94 -5.67 -2.22
C GLY A 32 4.63 -6.15 -1.61
N TYR A 33 4.70 -6.67 -0.39
CA TYR A 33 3.60 -7.43 0.22
C TYR A 33 3.20 -6.76 1.54
N PRO A 34 2.32 -5.76 1.49
CA PRO A 34 1.85 -5.10 2.70
C PRO A 34 0.83 -5.99 3.42
N VAL A 35 0.85 -6.03 4.75
CA VAL A 35 -0.20 -6.72 5.51
C VAL A 35 -1.47 -5.86 5.58
N GLY A 36 -1.31 -4.56 5.80
CA GLY A 36 -2.40 -3.58 5.80
C GLY A 36 -2.01 -2.29 5.10
N LEU A 37 -2.85 -1.83 4.17
CA LEU A 37 -2.64 -0.56 3.47
C LEU A 37 -3.96 0.23 3.39
N ILE A 38 -3.94 1.47 3.86
CA ILE A 38 -5.05 2.41 3.77
C ILE A 38 -4.57 3.59 2.94
N SER A 39 -5.20 3.86 1.81
CA SER A 39 -4.75 4.96 0.97
C SER A 39 -5.79 5.68 0.13
N VAL A 40 -5.52 6.94 -0.20
CA VAL A 40 -6.42 7.71 -1.07
C VAL A 40 -6.08 7.49 -2.54
N SER A 41 -4.82 7.60 -2.91
CA SER A 41 -4.29 7.45 -4.26
C SER A 41 -3.08 6.53 -4.24
N CYS A 42 -3.16 5.32 -4.78
CA CYS A 42 -2.03 4.40 -4.72
C CYS A 42 -1.80 3.60 -6.00
N VAL A 43 -0.54 3.25 -6.22
CA VAL A 43 -0.17 2.21 -7.20
C VAL A 43 0.56 1.13 -6.43
N LEU A 44 0.04 -0.08 -6.46
CA LEU A 44 0.59 -1.19 -5.69
C LEU A 44 0.96 -2.34 -6.61
N PHE A 45 2.20 -2.81 -6.50
CA PHE A 45 2.71 -3.97 -7.21
C PHE A 45 3.08 -5.06 -6.21
N GLY A 46 2.29 -6.13 -6.14
CA GLY A 46 2.51 -7.25 -5.23
C GLY A 46 1.24 -7.78 -4.59
N TYR A 47 1.38 -8.43 -3.43
CA TYR A 47 0.29 -9.22 -2.84
C TYR A 47 -0.07 -8.66 -1.47
N PRO A 48 -0.98 -7.67 -1.40
CA PRO A 48 -1.44 -7.12 -0.14
C PRO A 48 -2.38 -8.11 0.56
N VAL A 49 -2.26 -8.25 1.88
CA VAL A 49 -3.20 -9.05 2.66
C VAL A 49 -4.52 -8.29 2.84
N SER A 50 -4.44 -7.00 3.17
CA SER A 50 -5.60 -6.12 3.28
C SER A 50 -5.30 -4.74 2.71
N LEU A 51 -6.15 -4.26 1.81
CA LEU A 51 -6.03 -2.95 1.16
C LEU A 51 -7.37 -2.22 1.17
N ILE A 52 -7.39 -1.02 1.71
CA ILE A 52 -8.51 -0.08 1.67
C ILE A 52 -8.06 1.12 0.87
N SER A 53 -8.75 1.44 -0.22
CA SER A 53 -8.34 2.58 -1.03
C SER A 53 -9.47 3.32 -1.73
N VAL A 54 -9.30 4.62 -1.96
CA VAL A 54 -10.25 5.45 -2.72
C VAL A 54 -9.98 5.37 -4.23
N SER A 55 -8.72 5.45 -4.62
CA SER A 55 -8.31 5.45 -6.02
C SER A 55 -6.99 4.69 -6.14
N CYS A 56 -7.05 3.41 -6.51
CA CYS A 56 -5.86 2.57 -6.50
C CYS A 56 -5.72 1.72 -7.76
N VAL A 57 -4.49 1.60 -8.24
CA VAL A 57 -4.10 0.67 -9.30
C VAL A 57 -3.32 -0.46 -8.64
N LEU A 58 -3.93 -1.65 -8.60
CA LEU A 58 -3.29 -2.84 -8.05
C LEU A 58 -2.83 -3.77 -9.19
N LEU A 59 -1.53 -4.03 -9.25
CA LEU A 59 -0.88 -4.94 -10.17
C LEU A 59 -0.28 -6.10 -9.36
N GLY A 60 -1.15 -7.02 -8.95
CA GLY A 60 -0.82 -8.22 -8.20
C GLY A 60 -2.07 -8.88 -7.62
N TYR A 61 -1.91 -9.81 -6.68
CA TYR A 61 -3.04 -10.59 -6.15
C TYR A 61 -3.29 -10.22 -4.68
N PRO A 62 -4.35 -9.42 -4.40
CA PRO A 62 -4.73 -9.10 -3.03
C PRO A 62 -5.46 -10.29 -2.40
N VAL A 63 -5.29 -10.49 -1.10
CA VAL A 63 -6.16 -11.40 -0.32
C VAL A 63 -7.47 -10.69 0.05
N GLY A 64 -7.42 -9.38 0.30
CA GLY A 64 -8.60 -8.55 0.58
C GLY A 64 -8.43 -7.13 0.03
N LEU A 65 -9.38 -6.68 -0.77
CA LEU A 65 -9.39 -5.35 -1.36
C LEU A 65 -10.77 -4.69 -1.18
N ILE A 66 -10.77 -3.53 -0.56
CA ILE A 66 -11.92 -2.65 -0.43
C ILE A 66 -11.57 -1.38 -1.21
N SER A 67 -12.22 -1.21 -2.36
CA SER A 67 -12.13 0.03 -3.14
C SER A 67 -13.38 0.86 -2.87
N VAL A 68 -13.17 2.14 -2.56
CA VAL A 68 -14.23 3.10 -2.28
C VAL A 68 -14.18 4.13 -3.41
N SER A 69 -14.98 3.92 -4.46
CA SER A 69 -15.11 4.87 -5.57
C SER A 69 -15.85 6.13 -5.17
#